data_AF-A0A2P8E1B1-F1
#
_entry.id   AF-A0A2P8E1B1-F1
#
_cell.length_a   1.000
_cell.length_b   1.000
_cell.length_c   1.000
_cell.angle_alpha   90.00
_cell.angle_beta   90.00
_cell.angle_gamma   90.00
#
_symmetry.space_group_name_H-M   'P 1'
#
loop_
_entity.id
_entity.type
_entity.pdbx_description
1 polymer ?
#
loop_
_entity_poly.entity_id
_entity_poly.type
_entity_poly.pdbx_seq_one_letter_code
_entity_poly.pdbx_strand_id
1 'polypeptide(L)'
;MQEWVPVPGSVKARLIEAALHHFEQSGFEDAGVTDLAAKAGVTTGSLYHHFGSKLGLYTVVRDDLEKRITDRMEGAAAAAGGTGRPAVAVAILVAFDAAVRFDACRLLGEPAPSDRPDPVGRLLRSLLPDDLDAAAVILAAAWRAALLHVAEGAPAGTARRALEFTLTE
;
A
#
# COMPACT_ATOMS: atom_id res chain seq x y z
N MET A 1 0.03 18.22 -9.35
CA MET A 1 0.28 18.63 -7.95
C MET A 1 -1.05 19.00 -7.31
N GLN A 2 -1.71 18.07 -6.62
CA GLN A 2 -2.70 18.42 -5.61
C GLN A 2 -2.07 18.02 -4.27
N GLU A 3 -1.79 19.03 -3.47
CA GLU A 3 -1.21 18.93 -2.14
C GLU A 3 -2.28 18.30 -1.22
N TRP A 4 -2.36 16.98 -1.25
CA TRP A 4 -3.31 16.19 -0.47
C TRP A 4 -2.74 16.01 0.94
N VAL A 5 -2.75 17.08 1.74
CA VAL A 5 -2.64 16.97 3.18
C VAL A 5 -3.94 17.51 3.75
N PRO A 6 -4.89 16.63 4.12
CA PRO A 6 -6.16 17.11 4.67
C PRO A 6 -5.87 17.82 5.99
N VAL A 7 -6.50 18.97 6.19
CA VAL A 7 -6.35 19.75 7.43
C VAL A 7 -6.69 18.84 8.61
N PRO A 8 -5.82 18.71 9.63
CA PRO A 8 -6.09 17.89 10.80
C PRO A 8 -7.46 18.22 11.42
N GLY A 9 -8.24 17.19 11.74
CA GLY A 9 -9.58 17.34 12.29
C GLY A 9 -10.68 17.69 11.28
N SER A 10 -10.36 17.96 10.01
CA SER A 10 -11.37 18.14 8.95
C SER A 10 -12.21 16.88 8.72
N VAL A 11 -13.43 17.04 8.20
CA VAL A 11 -14.30 15.92 7.79
C VAL A 11 -13.56 14.95 6.87
N LYS A 12 -12.80 15.49 5.91
CA LYS A 12 -11.97 14.71 4.98
C LYS A 12 -10.89 13.90 5.70
N ALA A 13 -10.17 14.51 6.65
CA ALA A 13 -9.16 13.83 7.45
C ALA A 13 -9.76 12.68 8.28
N ARG A 14 -10.88 12.92 8.96
CA ARG A 14 -11.55 11.90 9.77
C ARG A 14 -12.07 10.72 8.93
N LEU A 15 -12.59 11.00 7.73
CA LEU A 15 -13.02 9.97 6.79
C LEU A 15 -11.85 9.11 6.28
N ILE A 16 -10.70 9.73 6.00
CA ILE A 16 -9.47 9.01 5.60
C ILE A 16 -8.95 8.14 6.75
N GLU A 17 -8.93 8.65 7.97
CA GLU A 17 -8.51 7.90 9.16
C GLU A 17 -9.43 6.70 9.43
N ALA A 18 -10.75 6.92 9.38
CA ALA A 18 -11.73 5.84 9.50
C ALA A 18 -11.58 4.79 8.40
N ALA A 19 -11.33 5.22 7.16
CA ALA A 19 -11.12 4.35 6.02
C ALA A 19 -9.84 3.51 6.14
N LEU A 20 -8.72 4.12 6.51
CA LEU A 20 -7.46 3.42 6.78
C LEU A 20 -7.68 2.29 7.77
N HIS A 21 -8.27 2.60 8.91
CA HIS A 21 -8.55 1.61 9.94
C HIS A 21 -9.47 0.48 9.44
N HIS A 22 -10.57 0.82 8.75
CA HIS A 22 -11.55 -0.19 8.38
C HIS A 22 -11.05 -1.10 7.25
N PHE A 23 -10.38 -0.54 6.25
CA PHE A 23 -9.82 -1.30 5.14
C PHE A 23 -8.65 -2.19 5.58
N GLU A 24 -7.85 -1.77 6.55
CA GLU A 24 -6.80 -2.64 7.09
C GLU A 24 -7.39 -3.83 7.88
N GLN A 25 -8.47 -3.61 8.62
CA GLN A 25 -9.08 -4.65 9.43
C GLN A 25 -9.90 -5.67 8.61
N SER A 26 -10.64 -5.20 7.60
CA SER A 26 -11.68 -6.00 6.93
C SER A 26 -11.59 -6.01 5.42
N GLY A 27 -10.61 -5.32 4.82
CA GLY A 27 -10.50 -5.20 3.37
C GLY A 27 -11.57 -4.30 2.77
N PHE A 28 -11.58 -4.19 1.44
CA PHE A 28 -12.49 -3.28 0.73
C PHE A 28 -13.94 -3.77 0.75
N GLU A 29 -14.18 -5.06 0.53
CA GLU A 29 -15.53 -5.61 0.33
C GLU A 29 -16.39 -5.47 1.57
N ASP A 30 -15.86 -5.86 2.74
CA ASP A 30 -16.60 -5.89 4.01
C ASP A 30 -16.78 -4.50 4.64
N ALA A 31 -16.10 -3.46 4.14
CA ALA A 31 -16.24 -2.11 4.66
C ALA A 31 -17.60 -1.47 4.25
N GLY A 32 -18.41 -1.12 5.24
CA GLY A 32 -19.69 -0.44 5.07
C GLY A 32 -19.56 1.10 5.02
N VAL A 33 -20.25 1.76 4.09
CA VAL A 33 -20.28 3.25 4.00
C VAL A 33 -20.87 3.87 5.28
N THR A 34 -21.87 3.23 5.86
CA THR A 34 -22.50 3.64 7.12
C THR A 34 -21.50 3.57 8.27
N ASP A 35 -20.75 2.47 8.37
CA ASP A 35 -19.77 2.26 9.43
C ASP A 35 -18.59 3.23 9.31
N LEU A 36 -18.11 3.48 8.09
CA LEU A 36 -17.09 4.49 7.80
C LEU A 36 -17.54 5.89 8.26
N ALA A 37 -18.76 6.29 7.91
CA ALA A 37 -19.30 7.60 8.28
C ALA A 37 -19.50 7.71 9.81
N ALA A 38 -20.02 6.66 10.44
CA ALA A 38 -20.21 6.59 11.89
C ALA A 38 -18.86 6.69 12.63
N LYS A 39 -17.85 5.92 12.20
CA LYS A 39 -16.49 5.94 12.76
C LYS A 39 -15.83 7.32 12.62
N ALA A 40 -16.06 8.01 11.51
CA ALA A 40 -15.54 9.36 11.26
C ALA A 40 -16.35 10.48 11.97
N GLY A 41 -17.49 10.15 12.60
CA GLY A 41 -18.37 11.13 13.24
C GLY A 41 -19.00 12.10 12.24
N VAL A 42 -19.42 11.59 11.08
CA VAL A 42 -20.00 12.38 9.98
C VAL A 42 -21.19 11.66 9.36
N THR A 43 -21.93 12.35 8.49
CA THR A 43 -23.02 11.73 7.74
C THR A 43 -22.49 10.97 6.53
N THR A 44 -23.22 9.95 6.07
CA THR A 44 -22.92 9.27 4.79
C THR A 44 -22.93 10.26 3.62
N GLY A 45 -23.81 11.27 3.64
CA GLY A 45 -23.82 12.36 2.67
C GLY A 45 -22.50 13.15 2.62
N SER A 46 -21.81 13.32 3.75
CA SER A 46 -20.49 13.96 3.80
C SER A 46 -19.42 13.13 3.09
N LEU A 47 -19.47 11.80 3.23
CA LEU A 47 -18.57 10.89 2.49
C LEU A 47 -18.80 11.02 0.99
N TYR A 48 -20.06 10.92 0.53
CA TYR A 48 -20.38 11.06 -0.89
C TYR A 48 -20.01 12.44 -1.43
N HIS A 49 -20.20 13.50 -0.65
CA HIS A 49 -19.82 14.85 -1.05
C HIS A 49 -18.30 15.00 -1.28
N HIS A 50 -17.47 14.40 -0.41
CA HIS A 50 -16.01 14.55 -0.50
C HIS A 50 -15.33 13.55 -1.43
N PHE A 51 -15.87 12.34 -1.56
CA PHE A 51 -15.20 11.22 -2.22
C PHE A 51 -16.02 10.57 -3.35
N GLY A 52 -17.30 10.94 -3.50
CA GLY A 52 -18.19 10.40 -4.53
C GLY A 52 -18.65 8.95 -4.29
N SER A 53 -17.82 8.10 -3.70
CA SER A 53 -18.15 6.69 -3.40
C SER A 53 -17.19 6.08 -2.37
N LYS A 54 -17.51 4.86 -1.89
CA LYS A 54 -16.58 4.02 -1.11
C LYS A 54 -15.29 3.77 -1.88
N LEU A 55 -15.40 3.48 -3.18
CA LEU A 55 -14.26 3.26 -4.07
C LEU A 55 -13.40 4.53 -4.21
N GLY A 56 -14.01 5.70 -4.29
CA GLY A 56 -13.30 6.98 -4.34
C GLY A 56 -12.49 7.23 -3.06
N LEU A 57 -13.09 6.96 -1.89
CA LEU A 57 -12.39 7.05 -0.61
C LEU A 57 -11.25 6.02 -0.51
N TYR A 58 -11.50 4.77 -0.91
CA TYR A 58 -10.47 3.72 -0.95
C TYR A 58 -9.29 4.10 -1.84
N THR A 59 -9.57 4.55 -3.07
CA THR A 59 -8.55 4.90 -4.06
C THR A 59 -7.64 6.00 -3.54
N VAL A 60 -8.24 7.05 -2.97
CA VAL A 60 -7.50 8.13 -2.32
C VAL A 60 -6.55 7.62 -1.23
N VAL A 61 -7.04 6.76 -0.34
CA VAL A 61 -6.26 6.24 0.79
C VAL A 61 -5.12 5.37 0.27
N ARG A 62 -5.43 4.47 -0.66
CA ARG A 62 -4.46 3.56 -1.26
C ARG A 62 -3.39 4.29 -2.05
N ASP A 63 -3.76 5.27 -2.85
CA ASP A 63 -2.81 6.04 -3.66
C ASP A 63 -1.82 6.82 -2.78
N ASP A 64 -2.27 7.37 -1.65
CA ASP A 64 -1.38 8.03 -0.68
C ASP A 64 -0.39 7.01 -0.05
N LEU A 65 -0.87 5.84 0.36
CA LEU A 65 -0.02 4.79 0.91
C LEU A 65 0.98 4.27 -0.12
N GLU A 66 0.52 3.94 -1.33
CA GLU A 66 1.38 3.45 -2.41
C GLU A 66 2.44 4.47 -2.79
N LYS A 67 2.09 5.76 -2.86
CA LYS A 67 3.08 6.82 -3.06
C LYS A 67 4.14 6.83 -1.96
N ARG A 68 3.73 6.78 -0.70
CA ARG A 68 4.67 6.74 0.44
C ARG A 68 5.57 5.51 0.42
N ILE A 69 5.08 4.39 -0.09
CA ILE A 69 5.85 3.16 -0.26
C ILE A 69 6.83 3.31 -1.43
N THR A 70 6.37 3.75 -2.60
CA THR A 70 7.23 3.91 -3.77
C THR A 70 8.32 4.95 -3.54
N ASP A 71 8.02 6.07 -2.88
CA ASP A 71 9.03 7.09 -2.52
C ASP A 71 10.14 6.49 -1.65
N ARG A 72 9.80 5.58 -0.72
CA ARG A 72 10.77 4.89 0.14
C ARG A 72 11.57 3.86 -0.64
N MET A 73 10.91 3.11 -1.52
CA MET A 73 11.56 2.15 -2.41
C MET A 73 12.58 2.83 -3.31
N GLU A 74 12.22 3.96 -3.94
CA GLU A 74 13.10 4.76 -4.79
C GLU A 74 14.33 5.25 -4.03
N GLY A 75 14.13 5.84 -2.84
CA GLY A 75 15.23 6.31 -2.01
C GLY A 75 16.17 5.18 -1.59
N ALA A 76 15.62 4.01 -1.25
CA ALA A 76 16.40 2.86 -0.82
C ALA A 76 17.15 2.18 -1.99
N ALA A 77 16.51 2.07 -3.16
CA ALA A 77 17.14 1.60 -4.38
C ALA A 77 18.28 2.51 -4.81
N ALA A 78 18.08 3.83 -4.81
CA ALA A 78 19.11 4.81 -5.16
C ALA A 78 20.33 4.70 -4.23
N ALA A 79 20.12 4.52 -2.92
CA ALA A 79 21.20 4.30 -1.96
C ALA A 79 21.97 2.98 -2.19
N ALA A 80 21.35 2.00 -2.84
CA ALA A 80 21.90 0.69 -3.16
C ALA A 80 22.39 0.54 -4.61
N GLY A 81 22.66 1.65 -5.31
CA GLY A 81 23.21 1.65 -6.67
C GLY A 81 22.19 1.86 -7.79
N GLY A 82 20.93 2.12 -7.45
CA GLY A 82 19.88 2.53 -8.37
C GLY A 82 19.17 1.39 -9.08
N THR A 83 19.89 0.41 -9.63
CA THR A 83 19.30 -0.71 -10.37
C THR A 83 19.98 -2.04 -10.03
N GLY A 84 19.39 -3.14 -10.50
CA GLY A 84 19.90 -4.48 -10.29
C GLY A 84 19.48 -5.08 -8.95
N ARG A 85 19.95 -6.31 -8.71
CA ARG A 85 19.49 -7.14 -7.60
C ARG A 85 19.63 -6.50 -6.21
N PRO A 86 20.74 -5.85 -5.84
CA PRO A 86 20.86 -5.20 -4.53
C PRO A 86 19.82 -4.10 -4.33
N ALA A 87 19.60 -3.26 -5.35
CA ALA A 87 18.62 -2.18 -5.31
C ALA A 87 17.20 -2.71 -5.17
N VAL A 88 16.85 -3.75 -5.93
CA VAL A 88 15.55 -4.43 -5.85
C VAL A 88 15.32 -5.05 -4.48
N ALA A 89 16.30 -5.77 -3.93
CA ALA A 89 16.17 -6.43 -2.64
C ALA A 89 15.93 -5.42 -1.52
N VAL A 90 16.75 -4.37 -1.47
CA VAL A 90 16.61 -3.31 -0.46
C VAL A 90 15.28 -2.56 -0.63
N ALA A 91 14.86 -2.24 -1.85
CA ALA A 91 13.57 -1.59 -2.11
C ALA A 91 12.39 -2.41 -1.57
N ILE A 92 12.34 -3.73 -1.85
CA ILE A 92 11.26 -4.61 -1.41
C ILE A 92 11.22 -4.72 0.13
N LEU A 93 12.37 -4.88 0.78
CA LEU A 93 12.44 -4.98 2.23
C LEU A 93 12.04 -3.66 2.91
N VAL A 94 12.47 -2.53 2.38
CA VAL A 94 12.06 -1.21 2.88
C VAL A 94 10.57 -0.96 2.67
N ALA A 95 10.01 -1.35 1.52
CA ALA A 95 8.58 -1.29 1.27
C ALA A 95 7.79 -2.12 2.28
N PHE A 96 8.24 -3.34 2.55
CA PHE A 96 7.63 -4.23 3.53
C PHE A 96 7.68 -3.61 4.93
N ASP A 97 8.86 -3.18 5.39
CA ASP A 97 9.04 -2.57 6.71
C ASP A 97 8.21 -1.29 6.89
N ALA A 98 8.04 -0.50 5.81
CA ALA A 98 7.20 0.68 5.81
C ALA A 98 5.70 0.35 5.87
N ALA A 99 5.23 -0.64 5.10
CA ALA A 99 3.83 -1.06 5.12
C ALA A 99 3.41 -1.61 6.48
N VAL A 100 4.28 -2.41 7.12
CA VAL A 100 4.08 -2.88 8.51
C VAL A 100 4.01 -1.72 9.49
N ARG A 101 4.93 -0.74 9.37
CA ARG A 101 4.94 0.44 10.24
C ARG A 101 3.70 1.32 10.08
N PHE A 102 3.14 1.37 8.89
CA PHE A 102 1.94 2.16 8.58
C PHE A 102 0.62 1.46 8.89
N ASP A 103 0.66 0.21 9.36
CA ASP A 103 -0.55 -0.60 9.56
C ASP A 103 -1.39 -0.65 8.27
N ALA A 104 -0.73 -1.01 7.16
CA ALA A 104 -1.29 -0.99 5.81
C ALA A 104 -1.06 -2.31 5.06
N CYS A 105 -0.87 -3.41 5.79
CA CYS A 105 -0.52 -4.70 5.23
C CYS A 105 -1.66 -5.28 4.38
N ARG A 106 -2.88 -5.31 4.91
CA ARG A 106 -4.05 -5.78 4.15
C ARG A 106 -4.33 -4.85 2.97
N LEU A 107 -4.34 -3.54 3.22
CA LEU A 107 -4.72 -2.55 2.21
C LEU A 107 -3.80 -2.61 0.98
N LEU A 108 -2.49 -2.77 1.18
CA LEU A 108 -1.51 -2.85 0.09
C LEU A 108 -1.30 -4.27 -0.45
N GLY A 109 -1.54 -5.28 0.38
CA GLY A 109 -1.44 -6.69 0.04
C GLY A 109 -2.58 -7.18 -0.85
N GLU A 110 -3.81 -6.74 -0.58
CA GLU A 110 -4.97 -7.10 -1.40
C GLU A 110 -4.88 -6.45 -2.79
N PRO A 111 -5.41 -7.11 -3.84
CA PRO A 111 -5.58 -6.47 -5.14
C PRO A 111 -6.53 -5.27 -5.02
N ALA A 112 -6.24 -4.19 -5.72
CA ALA A 112 -7.16 -3.07 -5.78
C ALA A 112 -8.46 -3.49 -6.48
N PRO A 113 -9.64 -3.00 -6.06
CA PRO A 113 -10.95 -3.32 -6.66
C PRO A 113 -11.18 -2.63 -8.03
N SER A 114 -10.10 -2.28 -8.73
CA SER A 114 -10.11 -1.55 -10.00
C SER A 114 -8.91 -1.98 -10.84
N ASP A 115 -9.06 -1.99 -12.17
CA ASP A 115 -7.99 -2.25 -13.12
C ASP A 115 -7.08 -1.03 -13.31
N ARG A 116 -6.44 -0.61 -12.22
CA ARG A 116 -5.50 0.53 -12.21
C ARG A 116 -4.05 0.01 -12.27
N PRO A 117 -3.12 0.78 -12.86
CA PRO A 117 -1.72 0.38 -12.89
C PRO A 117 -1.16 0.14 -11.49
N ASP A 118 -0.33 -0.89 -11.34
CA ASP A 118 0.38 -1.21 -10.11
C ASP A 118 1.64 -0.32 -9.96
N PRO A 119 1.68 0.65 -9.00
CA PRO A 119 2.84 1.52 -8.85
C PRO A 119 4.08 0.78 -8.34
N VAL A 120 3.89 -0.22 -7.47
CA VAL A 120 4.99 -1.04 -6.93
C VAL A 120 5.59 -1.90 -8.04
N GLY A 121 4.74 -2.58 -8.81
CA GLY A 121 5.18 -3.37 -9.96
C GLY A 121 5.88 -2.51 -11.04
N ARG A 122 5.37 -1.30 -11.28
CA ARG A 122 6.01 -0.34 -12.21
C ARG A 122 7.39 0.09 -11.73
N LEU A 123 7.51 0.44 -10.44
CA LEU A 123 8.79 0.83 -9.88
C LEU A 123 9.79 -0.33 -9.95
N LEU A 124 9.42 -1.53 -9.53
CA LEU A 124 10.29 -2.71 -9.60
C LEU A 124 10.79 -2.98 -11.03
N ARG A 125 9.92 -2.80 -12.03
CA ARG A 125 10.31 -2.91 -13.45
C ARG A 125 11.41 -1.93 -13.83
N SER A 126 11.34 -0.69 -13.34
CA SER A 126 12.38 0.32 -13.61
C SER A 126 13.73 0.04 -12.93
N LEU A 127 13.74 -0.82 -11.91
CA LEU A 127 14.96 -1.23 -11.20
C LEU A 127 15.60 -2.48 -11.82
N LEU A 128 14.91 -3.15 -12.73
CA LEU A 128 15.31 -4.41 -13.36
C LEU A 128 15.77 -4.19 -14.82
N PRO A 129 16.62 -5.09 -15.35
CA PRO A 129 16.86 -5.19 -16.79
C PRO A 129 15.58 -5.46 -17.59
N ASP A 130 15.50 -4.95 -18.83
CA ASP A 130 14.32 -5.05 -19.70
C ASP A 130 13.88 -6.50 -20.00
N ASP A 131 14.81 -7.46 -20.00
CA ASP A 131 14.53 -8.88 -20.23
C ASP A 131 13.92 -9.59 -19.01
N LEU A 132 13.85 -8.91 -17.85
CA LEU A 132 13.31 -9.43 -16.59
C LEU A 132 11.96 -8.82 -16.19
N ASP A 133 11.19 -8.37 -17.17
CA ASP A 133 9.85 -7.80 -17.01
C ASP A 133 8.88 -8.66 -16.16
N ALA A 134 8.97 -9.99 -16.29
CA ALA A 134 8.18 -10.93 -15.50
C ALA A 134 8.58 -10.94 -14.02
N ALA A 135 9.86 -10.70 -13.71
CA ALA A 135 10.36 -10.68 -12.33
C ALA A 135 9.72 -9.54 -11.54
N ALA A 136 9.49 -8.37 -12.15
CA ALA A 136 8.80 -7.25 -11.49
C ALA A 136 7.41 -7.66 -10.97
N VAL A 137 6.65 -8.42 -11.76
CA VAL A 137 5.31 -8.91 -11.40
C VAL A 137 5.39 -9.95 -10.28
N ILE A 138 6.32 -10.91 -10.41
CA ILE A 138 6.52 -11.98 -9.40
C ILE A 138 6.95 -11.38 -8.07
N LEU A 139 7.89 -10.44 -8.07
CA LEU A 139 8.39 -9.78 -6.87
C LEU A 139 7.32 -8.92 -6.20
N ALA A 140 6.53 -8.17 -6.98
CA ALA A 140 5.40 -7.42 -6.45
C ALA A 140 4.35 -8.35 -5.80
N ALA A 141 4.07 -9.50 -6.42
CA ALA A 141 3.18 -10.51 -5.87
C ALA A 141 3.73 -11.14 -4.58
N ALA A 142 5.03 -11.47 -4.54
CA ALA A 142 5.69 -11.99 -3.35
C ALA A 142 5.66 -10.98 -2.18
N TRP A 143 5.91 -9.70 -2.46
CA TRP A 143 5.78 -8.62 -1.49
C TRP A 143 4.36 -8.52 -0.93
N ARG A 144 3.34 -8.55 -1.79
CA ARG A 144 1.93 -8.55 -1.36
C ARG A 144 1.56 -9.75 -0.51
N ALA A 145 2.00 -10.95 -0.91
CA ALA A 145 1.76 -12.18 -0.16
C ALA A 145 2.37 -12.10 1.24
N ALA A 146 3.57 -11.52 1.37
CA ALA A 146 4.19 -11.32 2.67
C ALA A 146 3.40 -10.33 3.55
N LEU A 147 2.84 -9.26 2.98
CA LEU A 147 1.97 -8.33 3.71
C LEU A 147 0.68 -9.02 4.18
N LEU A 148 0.01 -9.76 3.30
CA LEU A 148 -1.21 -10.49 3.65
C LEU A 148 -0.96 -11.50 4.78
N HIS A 149 0.18 -12.17 4.77
CA HIS A 149 0.56 -13.07 5.86
C HIS A 149 0.63 -12.34 7.21
N VAL A 150 1.15 -11.10 7.24
CA VAL A 150 1.14 -10.26 8.46
C VAL A 150 -0.29 -9.83 8.83
N ALA A 151 -1.09 -9.42 7.84
CA ALA A 151 -2.48 -9.03 8.05
C ALA A 151 -3.38 -10.18 8.57
N GLU A 152 -2.97 -11.42 8.35
CA GLU A 152 -3.61 -12.65 8.87
C GLU A 152 -3.12 -13.04 10.27
N GLY A 153 -2.23 -12.23 10.88
CA GLY A 153 -1.76 -12.39 12.25
C GLY A 153 -0.38 -13.06 12.38
N ALA A 154 0.32 -13.32 11.26
CA ALA A 154 1.68 -13.84 11.34
C ALA A 154 2.67 -12.77 11.84
N PRO A 155 3.73 -13.15 12.59
CA PRO A 155 4.76 -12.20 12.99
C PRO A 155 5.48 -11.59 11.78
N ALA A 156 5.56 -10.25 11.74
CA ALA A 156 6.22 -9.52 10.65
C ALA A 156 7.67 -9.98 10.41
N GLY A 157 8.42 -10.33 11.45
CA GLY A 157 9.78 -10.84 11.31
C GLY A 157 9.88 -12.18 10.57
N THR A 158 8.83 -13.01 10.59
CA THR A 158 8.79 -14.27 9.83
C THR A 158 8.57 -13.99 8.35
N ALA A 159 7.57 -13.16 8.01
CA ALA A 159 7.31 -12.75 6.63
C ALA A 159 8.50 -12.00 6.02
N ARG A 160 9.15 -11.12 6.80
CA ARG A 160 10.35 -10.39 6.38
C ARG A 160 11.51 -11.32 6.05
N ARG A 161 11.81 -12.30 6.91
CA ARG A 161 12.86 -13.30 6.65
C ARG A 161 12.55 -14.16 5.43
N ALA A 162 11.28 -14.49 5.19
CA ALA A 162 10.87 -15.21 3.99
C ALA A 162 11.16 -14.39 2.72
N LEU A 163 10.88 -13.08 2.73
CA LEU A 163 11.27 -12.17 1.64
C LEU A 163 12.79 -12.08 1.48
N GLU A 164 13.55 -11.94 2.56
CA GLU A 164 15.02 -11.93 2.47
C GLU A 164 15.56 -13.20 1.82
N PHE A 165 15.01 -14.36 2.20
CA PHE A 165 15.38 -15.64 1.62
C PHE A 165 15.10 -15.71 0.12
N THR A 166 13.95 -15.20 -0.36
CA THR A 166 13.63 -15.22 -1.80
C THR A 166 14.44 -14.22 -2.63
N LEU A 167 14.96 -13.17 -1.99
CA LEU A 167 15.73 -12.12 -2.65
C LEU A 167 17.23 -12.46 -2.73
N THR A 168 17.72 -13.37 -1.88
CA THR A 168 19.13 -13.76 -1.81
C THR A 168 19.39 -15.01 -2.65
N GLU A 169 20.35 -14.95 -3.57
CA GLU A 169 21.11 -16.11 -4.09
C GLU A 169 22.59 -15.75 -3.92
#